data_AF-A0A7W1I119-F1
#
_entry.id   AF-A0A7W1I119-F1
#
_cell.length_a   1.000
_cell.length_b   1.000
_cell.length_c   1.000
_cell.angle_alpha   90.00
_cell.angle_beta   90.00
_cell.angle_gamma   90.00
#
_symmetry.space_group_name_H-M   'P 1'
#
loop_
_entity.id
_entity.type
_entity.pdbx_description
1 polymer ?
#
loop_
_entity_poly.entity_id
_entity_poly.type
_entity_poly.pdbx_seq_one_letter_code
_entity_poly.pdbx_strand_id
1 'polypeptide(L)'
;MRLFCSAGQPSVRILHTFVVAHDVDQVRIKEIALRIPHSLGDGVRRFGTDSGPVVETQRPDARLAHRDPSHWTISAGTEAVATGAHSPGWGAALSPDRRRGLLVAVRNFWEEAPKALTMGGREARVSLWHGDNDERLSFRRYSPVLQREEYEGIYSDGLGVAKTTEIHLSFWSGEDGGDSVAAAADALLKPLHVRVPPAWYDRCEVAGGGLAPADAASHPREEQMMAELLAWMERHVG
;
A
#
# COMPACT_ATOMS: atom_id res chain seq x y z
N MET A 1 15.78 1.54 -0.63
CA MET A 1 14.87 0.37 -0.54
C MET A 1 15.36 -0.56 0.56
N ARG A 2 14.46 -1.16 1.34
CA ARG A 2 14.78 -2.17 2.37
C ARG A 2 13.98 -3.44 2.11
N LEU A 3 14.64 -4.60 2.24
CA LEU A 3 14.04 -5.93 2.07
C LEU A 3 14.10 -6.67 3.41
N PHE A 4 13.00 -7.30 3.79
CA PHE A 4 12.89 -8.14 4.98
C PHE A 4 12.50 -9.55 4.54
N CYS A 5 13.35 -10.52 4.85
CA CYS A 5 13.15 -11.94 4.58
C CYS A 5 13.28 -12.69 5.91
N SER A 6 12.40 -13.66 6.15
CA SER A 6 12.39 -14.47 7.37
C SER A 6 12.65 -15.94 7.05
N ALA A 7 13.36 -16.63 7.93
CA ALA A 7 13.63 -18.06 7.76
C ALA A 7 12.34 -18.87 7.66
N GLY A 8 12.27 -19.78 6.68
CA GLY A 8 11.10 -20.65 6.45
C GLY A 8 9.87 -19.95 5.85
N GLN A 9 9.94 -18.66 5.54
CA GLN A 9 8.84 -17.92 4.94
C GLN A 9 9.10 -17.70 3.44
N PRO A 10 8.15 -18.07 2.56
CA PRO A 10 8.28 -17.83 1.12
C PRO A 10 7.82 -16.42 0.74
N SER A 11 8.03 -15.44 1.61
CA SER A 11 7.56 -14.07 1.44
C SER A 11 8.65 -13.05 1.72
N VAL A 12 8.56 -11.92 1.04
CA VAL A 12 9.49 -10.79 1.16
C VAL A 12 8.67 -9.53 1.40
N ARG A 13 9.02 -8.80 2.45
CA ARG A 13 8.46 -7.48 2.74
C ARG A 13 9.43 -6.40 2.28
N ILE A 14 8.94 -5.45 1.52
CA ILE A 14 9.72 -4.40 0.87
C ILE A 14 9.23 -3.06 1.39
N LEU A 15 10.14 -2.26 1.97
CA LEU A 15 9.89 -0.85 2.24
C LEU A 15 10.58 -0.03 1.15
N HIS A 16 9.77 0.47 0.21
CA HIS A 16 10.23 1.32 -0.88
C HIS A 16 10.01 2.79 -0.52
N THR A 17 11.10 3.50 -0.24
CA THR A 17 11.11 4.94 0.03
C THR A 17 11.58 5.68 -1.21
N PHE A 18 10.78 6.64 -1.69
CA PHE A 18 11.25 7.63 -2.65
C PHE A 18 11.45 8.98 -1.95
N VAL A 19 12.41 9.76 -2.42
CA VAL A 19 12.72 11.11 -1.93
C VAL A 19 12.70 12.05 -3.11
N VAL A 20 12.01 13.18 -2.98
CA VAL A 20 12.03 14.25 -3.98
C VAL A 20 13.32 15.03 -3.81
N ALA A 21 14.25 14.85 -4.74
CA ALA A 21 15.57 15.49 -4.72
C ALA A 21 15.89 16.25 -6.02
N HIS A 22 14.89 16.41 -6.89
CA HIS A 22 15.00 17.17 -8.13
C HIS A 22 14.49 18.60 -7.95
N ASP A 23 14.85 19.47 -8.89
CA ASP A 23 14.21 20.78 -9.01
C ASP A 23 12.73 20.60 -9.38
N VAL A 24 11.85 20.86 -8.42
CA VAL A 24 10.40 20.68 -8.54
C VAL A 24 9.77 21.65 -9.55
N ASP A 25 10.42 22.78 -9.84
CA ASP A 25 9.99 23.76 -10.83
C ASP A 25 10.35 23.36 -12.27
N GLN A 26 11.17 22.34 -12.44
CA GLN A 26 11.55 21.82 -13.77
C GLN A 26 11.04 20.41 -14.02
N VAL A 27 10.90 19.60 -12.97
CA VAL A 27 10.56 18.19 -13.11
C VAL A 27 9.14 17.91 -12.62
N ARG A 28 8.42 17.10 -13.39
CA ARG A 28 7.17 16.47 -12.97
C ARG A 28 7.28 14.98 -13.24
N ILE A 29 6.74 14.17 -12.35
CA ILE A 29 6.91 12.72 -12.43
C ILE A 29 5.77 12.10 -13.23
N LYS A 30 6.10 11.25 -14.21
CA LYS A 30 5.13 10.51 -15.03
C LYS A 30 4.70 9.19 -14.42
N GLU A 31 5.56 8.55 -13.67
CA GLU A 31 5.26 7.29 -12.99
C GLU A 31 6.29 7.08 -11.90
N ILE A 32 5.85 6.54 -10.76
CA ILE A 32 6.74 5.92 -9.79
C ILE A 32 6.33 4.46 -9.73
N ALA A 33 7.19 3.55 -10.18
CA ALA A 33 6.86 2.13 -10.22
C ALA A 33 8.04 1.23 -9.85
N LEU A 34 7.70 0.11 -9.21
CA LEU A 34 8.58 -1.03 -9.01
C LEU A 34 8.21 -2.12 -10.00
N ARG A 35 9.21 -2.65 -10.71
CA ARG A 35 9.05 -3.79 -11.63
C ARG A 35 9.66 -5.04 -11.01
N ILE A 36 8.88 -6.11 -10.97
CA ILE A 36 9.24 -7.39 -10.37
C ILE A 36 9.27 -8.42 -11.51
N PRO A 37 10.45 -8.74 -12.06
CA PRO A 37 10.55 -9.73 -13.13
C PRO A 37 10.19 -11.14 -12.61
N HIS A 38 9.52 -11.94 -13.44
CA HIS A 38 9.20 -13.34 -13.15
C HIS A 38 9.10 -14.18 -14.42
N SER A 39 9.15 -15.50 -14.29
CA SER A 39 9.11 -16.46 -15.40
C SER A 39 7.84 -17.32 -15.39
N LEU A 40 6.70 -16.70 -15.08
CA LEU A 40 5.42 -17.43 -14.93
C LEU A 40 4.68 -17.57 -16.26
N GLY A 41 5.03 -16.79 -17.29
CA GLY A 41 4.38 -16.85 -18.60
C GLY A 41 2.93 -16.40 -18.54
N ASP A 42 2.14 -16.68 -19.58
CA ASP A 42 0.78 -16.14 -19.76
C ASP A 42 -0.30 -17.00 -19.07
N GLY A 43 -0.01 -17.49 -17.86
CA GLY A 43 -0.99 -18.22 -17.04
C GLY A 43 -2.09 -17.33 -16.45
N VAL A 44 -2.74 -17.79 -15.39
CA VAL A 44 -3.86 -17.06 -14.77
C VAL A 44 -3.37 -15.84 -13.99
N ARG A 45 -4.17 -14.77 -14.01
CA ARG A 45 -4.05 -13.56 -13.19
C ARG A 45 -5.24 -13.47 -12.26
N ARG A 46 -4.97 -13.17 -10.99
CA ARG A 46 -5.94 -13.07 -9.91
C ARG A 46 -5.83 -11.70 -9.26
N PHE A 47 -6.94 -11.05 -8.95
CA PHE A 47 -6.96 -9.78 -8.21
C PHE A 47 -7.98 -9.81 -7.08
N GLY A 48 -7.62 -9.18 -5.96
CA GLY A 48 -8.53 -9.01 -4.83
C GLY A 48 -9.57 -7.93 -5.07
N THR A 49 -10.80 -8.17 -4.62
CA THR A 49 -11.94 -7.25 -4.66
C THR A 49 -12.47 -7.00 -3.25
N ASP A 50 -13.23 -5.92 -3.06
CA ASP A 50 -13.94 -5.60 -1.82
C ASP A 50 -15.19 -6.47 -1.58
N SER A 51 -15.76 -7.01 -2.65
CA SER A 51 -17.12 -7.55 -2.70
C SER A 51 -17.17 -9.08 -2.79
N GLY A 52 -16.05 -9.77 -2.57
CA GLY A 52 -16.00 -11.23 -2.53
C GLY A 52 -15.03 -11.83 -3.55
N PRO A 53 -15.49 -12.67 -4.50
CA PRO A 53 -14.62 -13.57 -5.25
C PRO A 53 -13.51 -12.84 -6.01
N VAL A 54 -12.36 -13.51 -6.08
CA VAL A 54 -11.20 -13.08 -6.85
C VAL A 54 -11.57 -12.94 -8.32
N VAL A 55 -11.19 -11.83 -8.95
CA VAL A 55 -11.33 -11.68 -10.41
C VAL A 55 -10.20 -12.43 -11.08
N GLU A 56 -10.54 -13.36 -11.98
CA GLU A 56 -9.59 -14.13 -12.77
C GLU A 56 -9.58 -13.70 -14.23
N THR A 57 -8.39 -13.69 -14.83
CA THR A 57 -8.22 -13.51 -16.27
C THR A 57 -6.94 -14.18 -16.76
N GLN A 58 -6.89 -14.53 -18.05
CA GLN A 58 -5.69 -15.04 -18.71
C GLN A 58 -4.97 -13.96 -19.53
N ARG A 59 -5.46 -12.71 -19.49
CA ARG A 59 -4.82 -11.61 -20.20
C ARG A 59 -3.49 -11.25 -19.52
N PRO A 60 -2.37 -11.21 -20.27
CA PRO A 60 -1.04 -11.00 -19.72
C PRO A 60 -0.72 -9.54 -19.41
N ASP A 61 -1.70 -8.63 -19.43
CA ASP A 61 -1.60 -7.20 -19.13
C ASP A 61 -2.70 -6.73 -18.17
N ALA A 62 -3.30 -7.66 -17.43
CA ALA A 62 -4.37 -7.36 -16.49
C ALA A 62 -3.89 -6.40 -15.38
N ARG A 63 -4.73 -5.44 -15.03
CA ARG A 63 -4.37 -4.31 -14.17
C ARG A 63 -5.50 -4.00 -13.19
N LEU A 64 -5.17 -3.94 -11.90
CA LEU A 64 -5.97 -3.29 -10.87
C LEU A 64 -5.49 -1.85 -10.69
N ALA A 65 -6.38 -0.87 -10.70
CA ALA A 65 -6.02 0.53 -10.48
C ALA A 65 -7.03 1.25 -9.60
N HIS A 66 -6.52 2.02 -8.64
CA HIS A 66 -7.21 3.10 -7.96
C HIS A 66 -6.72 4.43 -8.52
N ARG A 67 -7.64 5.28 -8.97
CA ARG A 67 -7.34 6.68 -9.36
C ARG A 67 -7.50 7.61 -8.16
N ASP A 68 -8.58 7.39 -7.44
CA ASP A 68 -8.91 8.04 -6.19
C ASP A 68 -9.20 6.96 -5.12
N PRO A 69 -9.31 7.36 -3.84
CA PRO A 69 -9.57 6.41 -2.76
C PRO A 69 -10.92 5.68 -2.87
N SER A 70 -11.91 6.24 -3.58
CA SER A 70 -13.29 5.76 -3.57
C SER A 70 -13.65 4.81 -4.70
N HIS A 71 -12.78 4.63 -5.70
CA HIS A 71 -13.08 3.80 -6.86
C HIS A 71 -11.88 3.04 -7.41
N TRP A 72 -12.10 1.76 -7.73
CA TRP A 72 -11.16 0.94 -8.48
C TRP A 72 -11.75 0.32 -9.74
N THR A 73 -10.83 0.02 -10.66
CA THR A 73 -11.12 -0.76 -11.87
C THR A 73 -10.09 -1.88 -12.03
N ILE A 74 -10.56 -3.07 -12.37
CA ILE A 74 -9.73 -4.14 -12.92
C ILE A 74 -9.98 -4.16 -14.43
N SER A 75 -8.92 -4.02 -15.21
CA SER A 75 -8.95 -4.10 -16.67
C SER A 75 -8.13 -5.29 -17.19
N ALA A 76 -8.55 -5.82 -18.34
CA ALA A 76 -7.85 -6.86 -19.07
C ALA A 76 -7.61 -6.35 -20.50
N GLY A 77 -6.42 -5.81 -20.75
CA GLY A 77 -6.20 -4.91 -21.89
C GLY A 77 -6.95 -3.59 -21.71
N THR A 78 -7.69 -3.18 -22.75
CA THR A 78 -8.47 -1.93 -22.76
C THR A 78 -9.88 -2.08 -22.16
N GLU A 79 -10.30 -3.29 -21.82
CA GLU A 79 -11.63 -3.58 -21.33
C GLU A 79 -11.65 -3.60 -19.80
N ALA A 80 -12.58 -2.86 -19.19
CA ALA A 80 -12.86 -2.96 -17.76
C ALA A 80 -13.67 -4.24 -17.50
N VAL A 81 -13.14 -5.14 -16.68
CA VAL A 81 -13.76 -6.44 -16.37
C VAL A 81 -14.43 -6.46 -15.00
N ALA A 82 -14.03 -5.56 -14.09
CA ALA A 82 -14.67 -5.38 -12.80
C ALA A 82 -14.38 -3.97 -12.23
N THR A 83 -15.24 -3.49 -11.35
CA THR A 83 -15.07 -2.24 -10.60
C THR A 83 -15.61 -2.39 -9.18
N GLY A 84 -15.24 -1.47 -8.29
CA GLY A 84 -15.75 -1.41 -6.93
C GLY A 84 -15.25 -0.16 -6.20
N ALA A 85 -15.38 -0.17 -4.87
CA ALA A 85 -15.04 0.95 -4.01
C ALA A 85 -13.61 0.85 -3.48
N HIS A 86 -13.27 -0.17 -2.68
CA HIS A 86 -12.02 -0.25 -1.92
C HIS A 86 -11.30 -1.59 -2.09
N SER A 87 -10.50 -1.75 -3.15
CA SER A 87 -9.79 -3.01 -3.37
C SER A 87 -8.76 -3.26 -2.25
N PRO A 88 -8.59 -4.52 -1.80
CA PRO A 88 -7.56 -4.87 -0.82
C PRO A 88 -6.13 -4.66 -1.33
N GLY A 89 -5.92 -4.39 -2.63
CA GLY A 89 -4.61 -3.96 -3.13
C GLY A 89 -3.62 -5.08 -3.41
N TRP A 90 -4.10 -6.22 -3.88
CA TRP A 90 -3.24 -7.34 -4.26
C TRP A 90 -3.62 -7.97 -5.60
N GLY A 91 -2.63 -8.62 -6.20
CA GLY A 91 -2.76 -9.36 -7.45
C GLY A 91 -1.73 -10.47 -7.54
N ALA A 92 -2.08 -11.54 -8.23
CA ALA A 92 -1.27 -12.74 -8.34
C ALA A 92 -1.15 -13.20 -9.79
N ALA A 93 0.03 -13.67 -10.14
CA ALA A 93 0.33 -14.33 -11.39
C ALA A 93 0.60 -15.80 -11.09
N LEU A 94 -0.01 -16.67 -11.88
CA LEU A 94 0.14 -18.11 -11.80
C LEU A 94 0.75 -18.59 -13.11
N SER A 95 1.57 -19.65 -13.04
CA SER A 95 2.01 -20.37 -14.23
C SER A 95 0.81 -21.06 -14.92
N PRO A 96 0.92 -21.43 -16.22
CA PRO A 96 -0.16 -22.11 -16.94
C PRO A 96 -0.64 -23.40 -16.26
N ASP A 97 0.28 -24.15 -15.65
CA ASP A 97 -0.01 -25.35 -14.87
C ASP A 97 -0.48 -25.07 -13.44
N ARG A 98 -0.57 -23.79 -13.04
CA ARG A 98 -0.94 -23.30 -11.71
C ARG A 98 -0.05 -23.78 -10.55
N ARG A 99 1.07 -24.46 -10.86
CA ARG A 99 1.97 -25.04 -9.85
C ARG A 99 2.98 -24.05 -9.30
N ARG A 100 3.09 -22.85 -9.87
CA ARG A 100 3.97 -21.79 -9.40
C ARG A 100 3.20 -20.48 -9.42
N GLY A 101 3.52 -19.58 -8.50
CA GLY A 101 2.96 -18.25 -8.56
C GLY A 101 3.70 -17.21 -7.75
N LEU A 102 3.30 -15.98 -8.02
CA LEU A 102 3.77 -14.76 -7.39
C LEU A 102 2.53 -13.95 -7.00
N LEU A 103 2.40 -13.68 -5.71
CA LEU A 103 1.47 -12.72 -5.15
C LEU A 103 2.23 -11.42 -4.89
N VAL A 104 1.64 -10.31 -5.32
CA VAL A 104 2.09 -8.96 -4.99
C VAL A 104 0.95 -8.27 -4.27
N ALA A 105 1.22 -7.77 -3.07
CA ALA A 105 0.26 -7.03 -2.26
C ALA A 105 0.88 -5.70 -1.82
N VAL A 106 0.08 -4.64 -1.77
CA VAL A 106 0.53 -3.30 -1.40
C VAL A 106 -0.33 -2.83 -0.24
N ARG A 107 0.30 -2.49 0.88
CA ARG A 107 -0.43 -2.00 2.05
C ARG A 107 -0.97 -0.60 1.79
N ASN A 108 -2.15 -0.32 2.33
CA ASN A 108 -2.85 0.96 2.19
C ASN A 108 -3.07 1.36 0.73
N PHE A 109 -3.42 0.39 -0.14
CA PHE A 109 -3.40 0.58 -1.58
C PHE A 109 -4.40 1.64 -2.06
N TRP A 110 -5.63 1.59 -1.55
CA TRP A 110 -6.70 2.51 -1.93
C TRP A 110 -6.58 3.84 -1.18
N GLU A 111 -6.21 3.79 0.10
CA GLU A 111 -6.00 4.96 0.96
C GLU A 111 -4.90 5.89 0.42
N GLU A 112 -3.91 5.31 -0.25
CA GLU A 112 -2.80 6.05 -0.85
C GLU A 112 -2.89 6.16 -2.38
N ALA A 113 -4.10 6.10 -2.95
CA ALA A 113 -4.34 6.37 -4.36
C ALA A 113 -3.70 7.71 -4.82
N PRO A 114 -3.31 7.86 -6.11
CA PRO A 114 -3.45 6.89 -7.19
C PRO A 114 -2.38 5.79 -7.15
N LYS A 115 -2.81 4.52 -7.27
CA LYS A 115 -1.93 3.36 -7.40
C LYS A 115 -2.46 2.34 -8.40
N ALA A 116 -1.56 1.53 -8.93
CA ALA A 116 -1.94 0.41 -9.78
C ALA A 116 -1.05 -0.81 -9.55
N LEU A 117 -1.62 -1.98 -9.83
CA LEU A 117 -0.92 -3.25 -9.87
C LEU A 117 -1.22 -3.92 -11.21
N THR A 118 -0.19 -4.15 -12.02
CA THR A 118 -0.29 -4.86 -13.29
C THR A 118 0.41 -6.21 -13.17
N MET A 119 -0.28 -7.28 -13.54
CA MET A 119 0.28 -8.64 -13.48
C MET A 119 0.56 -9.15 -14.89
N GLY A 120 1.80 -8.92 -15.33
CA GLY A 120 2.27 -9.20 -16.67
C GLY A 120 2.60 -10.68 -16.94
N GLY A 121 2.91 -11.03 -18.19
CA GLY A 121 3.48 -12.34 -18.56
C GLY A 121 4.88 -12.62 -17.97
N ARG A 122 5.70 -11.56 -17.85
CA ARG A 122 7.12 -11.61 -17.47
C ARG A 122 7.52 -10.61 -16.37
N GLU A 123 6.63 -9.70 -16.02
CA GLU A 123 6.83 -8.73 -14.94
C GLU A 123 5.52 -8.48 -14.22
N ALA A 124 5.57 -8.36 -12.89
CA ALA A 124 4.55 -7.64 -12.15
C ALA A 124 5.02 -6.19 -11.98
N ARG A 125 4.11 -5.23 -12.11
CA ARG A 125 4.40 -3.81 -11.91
C ARG A 125 3.54 -3.25 -10.80
N VAL A 126 4.19 -2.68 -9.81
CA VAL A 126 3.56 -1.90 -8.73
C VAL A 126 3.77 -0.42 -9.05
N SER A 127 2.75 0.27 -9.53
CA SER A 127 2.78 1.72 -9.72
C SER A 127 2.34 2.39 -8.43
N LEU A 128 3.30 2.98 -7.72
CA LEU A 128 3.12 3.73 -6.47
C LEU A 128 2.52 5.12 -6.70
N TRP A 129 2.71 5.63 -7.91
CA TRP A 129 1.98 6.75 -8.47
C TRP A 129 1.83 6.50 -9.98
N HIS A 130 0.63 6.75 -10.50
CA HIS A 130 0.34 6.78 -11.92
C HIS A 130 -0.62 7.95 -12.20
N GLY A 131 -0.47 8.58 -13.36
CA GLY A 131 -1.41 9.58 -13.86
C GLY A 131 -2.16 9.04 -15.07
N ASP A 132 -3.37 9.54 -15.28
CA ASP A 132 -4.12 9.29 -16.50
C ASP A 132 -3.94 10.43 -17.51
N ASN A 133 -4.11 10.14 -18.81
CA ASN A 133 -4.17 11.16 -19.87
C ASN A 133 -3.08 12.25 -19.77
N ASP A 134 -1.83 11.81 -19.61
CA ASP A 134 -0.65 12.67 -19.46
C ASP A 134 -0.53 13.51 -18.18
N GLU A 135 -1.35 13.24 -17.17
CA GLU A 135 -1.15 13.78 -15.82
C GLU A 135 0.28 13.46 -15.31
N ARG A 136 0.82 14.40 -14.52
CA ARG A 136 2.14 14.31 -13.91
C ARG A 136 2.07 14.76 -12.46
N LEU A 137 2.67 13.99 -11.56
CA LEU A 137 2.80 14.38 -10.17
C LEU A 137 3.69 15.63 -10.09
N SER A 138 3.16 16.66 -9.43
CA SER A 138 3.83 17.94 -9.23
C SER A 138 4.04 18.19 -7.75
N PHE A 139 5.28 18.49 -7.38
CA PHE A 139 5.70 18.86 -6.03
C PHE A 139 5.95 20.37 -5.90
N ARG A 140 5.52 21.16 -6.89
CA ARG A 140 5.59 22.62 -6.84
C ARG A 140 4.64 23.16 -5.78
N ARG A 141 4.93 24.39 -5.36
CA ARG A 141 3.97 25.21 -4.63
C ARG A 141 2.68 25.33 -5.42
N TYR A 142 1.55 25.24 -4.73
CA TYR A 142 0.25 25.47 -5.35
C TYR A 142 0.07 26.93 -5.79
N SER A 143 0.78 27.87 -5.15
CA SER A 143 0.77 29.29 -5.47
C SER A 143 2.19 29.88 -5.50
N PRO A 144 2.51 30.75 -6.47
CA PRO A 144 3.76 31.50 -6.46
C PRO A 144 3.74 32.65 -5.44
N VAL A 145 2.55 33.11 -5.03
CA VAL A 145 2.40 34.18 -4.03
C VAL A 145 2.79 33.65 -2.67
N LEU A 146 3.62 34.40 -1.93
CA LEU A 146 3.97 34.06 -0.56
C LEU A 146 2.87 34.58 0.38
N GLN A 147 2.11 33.66 0.97
CA GLN A 147 1.18 34.00 2.04
C GLN A 147 1.96 34.16 3.35
N ARG A 148 2.58 35.33 3.54
CA ARG A 148 3.43 35.60 4.72
C ARG A 148 2.67 35.47 6.05
N GLU A 149 1.36 35.68 6.03
CA GLU A 149 0.47 35.53 7.20
C GLU A 149 0.30 34.06 7.62
N GLU A 150 0.49 33.12 6.70
CA GLU A 150 0.42 31.66 6.92
C GLU A 150 1.82 31.04 7.14
N TYR A 151 2.85 31.87 7.34
CA TYR A 151 4.25 31.44 7.46
C TYR A 151 4.76 30.64 6.25
N GLU A 152 4.17 30.84 5.06
CA GLU A 152 4.69 30.23 3.83
C GLU A 152 6.05 30.84 3.47
N GLY A 153 7.07 29.98 3.47
CA GLY A 153 8.43 30.33 3.10
C GLY A 153 8.68 30.08 1.61
N ILE A 154 9.80 30.62 1.13
CA ILE A 154 10.31 30.35 -0.23
C ILE A 154 10.58 28.84 -0.43
N TYR A 155 10.76 28.08 0.66
CA TYR A 155 11.02 26.64 0.69
C TYR A 155 9.76 25.78 0.95
N SER A 156 8.55 26.33 0.79
CA SER A 156 7.30 25.57 0.96
C SER A 156 6.97 24.67 -0.24
N ASP A 157 7.98 24.07 -0.86
CA ASP A 157 7.84 23.12 -1.96
C ASP A 157 8.05 21.67 -1.48
N GLY A 158 7.98 20.70 -2.39
CA GLY A 158 8.16 19.30 -2.04
C GLY A 158 9.61 18.83 -1.95
N LEU A 159 10.61 19.71 -2.02
CA LEU A 159 12.02 19.29 -1.96
C LEU A 159 12.33 18.62 -0.61
N GLY A 160 12.96 17.45 -0.66
CA GLY A 160 13.28 16.64 0.52
C GLY A 160 12.12 15.82 1.07
N VAL A 161 10.89 16.01 0.57
CA VAL A 161 9.75 15.17 0.95
C VAL A 161 10.02 13.72 0.55
N ALA A 162 9.68 12.81 1.44
CA ALA A 162 9.84 11.38 1.22
C ALA A 162 8.55 10.63 1.57
N LYS A 163 8.26 9.57 0.82
CA LYS A 163 7.18 8.64 1.13
C LYS A 163 7.68 7.21 1.04
N THR A 164 7.29 6.40 2.01
CA THR A 164 7.59 4.96 2.06
C THR A 164 6.31 4.20 1.82
N THR A 165 6.32 3.29 0.84
CA THR A 165 5.24 2.33 0.63
C THR A 165 5.72 0.93 1.02
N GLU A 166 4.85 0.17 1.69
CA GLU A 166 5.06 -1.21 2.08
C GLU A 166 4.46 -2.15 1.02
N ILE A 167 5.31 -2.98 0.43
CA ILE A 167 4.96 -3.94 -0.62
C ILE A 167 5.34 -5.34 -0.12
N HIS A 168 4.48 -6.32 -0.35
CA HIS A 168 4.70 -7.71 -0.01
C HIS A 168 4.74 -8.56 -1.26
N LEU A 169 5.73 -9.45 -1.33
CA LEU A 169 5.80 -10.52 -2.31
C LEU A 169 5.62 -11.84 -1.59
N SER A 170 4.86 -12.76 -2.18
CA SER A 170 4.80 -14.15 -1.72
C SER A 170 4.89 -15.09 -2.90
N PHE A 171 5.68 -16.14 -2.74
CA PHE A 171 5.97 -17.12 -3.77
C PHE A 171 5.43 -18.48 -3.34
N TRP A 172 4.99 -19.28 -4.29
CA TRP A 172 4.65 -20.67 -4.00
C TRP A 172 5.02 -21.59 -5.15
N SER A 173 5.16 -22.86 -4.79
CA SER A 173 5.27 -23.97 -5.70
C SER A 173 4.43 -25.14 -5.18
N GLY A 174 3.76 -25.89 -6.05
CA GLY A 174 2.91 -27.03 -5.68
C GLY A 174 1.45 -26.86 -6.12
N GLU A 175 0.67 -27.92 -5.97
CA GLU A 175 -0.73 -27.99 -6.45
C GLU A 175 -1.69 -27.14 -5.62
N ASP A 176 -1.42 -26.96 -4.32
CA ASP A 176 -2.33 -26.27 -3.39
C ASP A 176 -2.08 -24.75 -3.26
N GLY A 177 -1.00 -24.24 -3.87
CA GLY A 177 -0.54 -22.87 -3.59
C GLY A 177 -1.43 -21.77 -4.19
N GLY A 178 -2.21 -22.08 -5.22
CA GLY A 178 -3.10 -21.10 -5.86
C GLY A 178 -4.36 -20.78 -5.05
N ASP A 179 -4.95 -21.77 -4.37
CA ASP A 179 -6.31 -21.65 -3.82
C ASP A 179 -6.36 -20.85 -2.51
N SER A 180 -5.21 -20.63 -1.87
CA SER A 180 -5.07 -19.85 -0.63
C SER A 180 -4.57 -18.41 -0.84
N VAL A 181 -4.43 -17.94 -2.09
CA VAL A 181 -3.82 -16.63 -2.40
C VAL A 181 -4.50 -15.47 -1.69
N ALA A 182 -5.83 -15.46 -1.59
CA ALA A 182 -6.57 -14.39 -0.90
C ALA A 182 -6.27 -14.36 0.61
N ALA A 183 -6.20 -15.53 1.26
CA ALA A 183 -5.86 -15.63 2.67
C ALA A 183 -4.39 -15.24 2.93
N ALA A 184 -3.48 -15.63 2.05
CA ALA A 184 -2.08 -15.20 2.10
C ALA A 184 -1.96 -13.67 1.94
N ALA A 185 -2.74 -13.07 1.04
CA ALA A 185 -2.76 -11.62 0.86
C ALA A 185 -3.29 -10.90 2.11
N ASP A 186 -4.39 -11.37 2.70
CA ASP A 186 -4.96 -10.79 3.92
C ASP A 186 -3.94 -10.81 5.08
N ALA A 187 -3.25 -11.94 5.27
CA ALA A 187 -2.23 -12.08 6.30
C ALA A 187 -1.02 -11.14 6.08
N LEU A 188 -0.66 -10.85 4.84
CA LEU A 188 0.43 -9.92 4.51
C LEU A 188 0.02 -8.46 4.70
N LEU A 189 -1.21 -8.11 4.34
CA LEU A 189 -1.73 -6.74 4.43
C LEU A 189 -2.13 -6.34 5.85
N LYS A 190 -2.36 -7.32 6.73
CA LYS A 190 -2.63 -7.14 8.16
C LYS A 190 -1.49 -7.75 8.98
N PRO A 191 -0.30 -7.11 9.02
CA PRO A 191 0.85 -7.69 9.67
C PRO A 191 0.61 -7.92 11.16
N LEU A 192 0.97 -9.10 11.62
CA LEU A 192 0.92 -9.46 13.03
C LEU A 192 1.99 -8.69 13.81
N HIS A 193 1.56 -7.95 14.83
CA HIS A 193 2.47 -7.22 15.72
C HIS A 193 2.61 -7.98 17.03
N VAL A 194 3.85 -8.37 17.37
CA VAL A 194 4.18 -8.87 18.70
C VAL A 194 4.49 -7.67 19.59
N ARG A 195 3.78 -7.56 20.72
CA ARG A 195 3.93 -6.47 21.69
C ARG A 195 4.05 -7.01 23.11
N VAL A 196 4.79 -6.31 23.96
CA VAL A 196 4.79 -6.56 25.41
C VAL A 196 3.66 -5.77 26.08
N PRO A 197 3.24 -6.14 27.30
CA PRO A 197 2.20 -5.41 28.02
C PRO A 197 2.58 -3.94 28.29
N PRO A 198 1.63 -2.99 28.25
CA PRO A 198 1.89 -1.56 28.54
C PRO A 198 2.63 -1.31 29.86
N ALA A 199 2.29 -2.05 30.92
CA ALA A 199 2.93 -1.97 32.23
C ALA A 199 4.41 -2.40 32.25
N TRP A 200 4.91 -3.03 31.18
CA TRP A 200 6.34 -3.26 31.02
C TRP A 200 7.04 -1.99 30.51
N TYR A 201 6.46 -1.31 29.52
CA TYR A 201 7.02 -0.08 28.95
C TYR A 201 7.12 1.04 29.98
N ASP A 202 6.07 1.23 30.79
CA ASP A 202 6.01 2.21 31.87
C ASP A 202 7.11 1.96 32.91
N ARG A 203 7.17 0.75 33.46
CA ARG A 203 8.17 0.34 34.47
C ARG A 203 9.62 0.50 34.00
N CYS A 204 9.87 0.25 32.72
CA CYS A 204 11.21 0.37 32.13
C CYS A 204 11.52 1.79 31.63
N GLU A 205 10.57 2.72 31.72
CA GLU A 205 10.70 4.11 31.27
C GLU A 205 11.25 4.24 29.85
N VAL A 206 10.98 3.28 28.95
CA VAL A 206 11.64 3.21 27.63
C VAL A 206 11.30 4.42 26.74
N ALA A 207 10.18 5.09 27.04
CA ALA A 207 9.74 6.31 26.36
C ALA A 207 10.15 7.61 27.10
N GLY A 208 11.05 7.53 28.09
CA GLY A 208 11.46 8.67 28.92
C GLY A 208 10.56 8.96 30.12
N GLY A 209 9.74 7.98 30.53
CA GLY A 209 8.76 8.13 31.61
C GLY A 209 7.53 8.95 31.22
N GLY A 210 6.56 9.08 32.13
CA GLY A 210 5.39 9.96 31.95
C GLY A 210 4.25 9.42 31.08
N LEU A 211 4.33 8.16 30.63
CA LEU A 211 3.25 7.45 29.93
C LEU A 211 2.84 6.21 30.73
N ALA A 212 1.78 6.34 31.51
CA ALA A 212 1.23 5.24 32.31
C ALA A 212 0.27 4.37 31.47
N PRO A 213 0.08 3.08 31.82
CA PRO A 213 -0.99 2.25 31.26
C PRO A 213 -2.37 2.84 31.56
N ALA A 214 -3.35 2.55 30.70
CA ALA A 214 -4.72 2.97 30.91
C ALA A 214 -5.28 2.48 32.26
N ASP A 215 -5.94 3.35 33.01
CA ASP A 215 -6.52 3.06 34.32
C ASP A 215 -7.90 3.72 34.48
N ALA A 216 -8.92 3.08 33.92
CA ALA A 216 -10.29 3.54 34.02
C ALA A 216 -10.88 3.42 35.44
N ALA A 217 -10.23 2.70 36.36
CA ALA A 217 -10.71 2.61 37.73
C ALA A 217 -10.36 3.89 38.51
N SER A 218 -9.14 4.42 38.30
CA SER A 218 -8.68 5.65 38.95
C SER A 218 -9.02 6.91 38.15
N HIS A 219 -9.09 6.83 36.81
CA HIS A 219 -9.25 7.97 35.89
C HIS A 219 -10.36 7.76 34.83
N PRO A 220 -11.60 7.40 35.23
CA PRO A 220 -12.64 6.99 34.28
C PRO A 220 -13.02 8.07 33.27
N ARG A 221 -13.00 9.35 33.67
CA ARG A 221 -13.43 10.46 32.81
C ARG A 221 -12.39 10.78 31.73
N GLU A 222 -11.12 10.77 32.11
CA GLU A 222 -10.00 11.03 31.21
C GLU A 222 -9.87 9.91 30.17
N GLU A 223 -9.98 8.65 30.59
CA GLU A 223 -9.96 7.48 29.69
C GLU A 223 -11.12 7.51 28.68
N GLN A 224 -12.33 7.86 29.14
CA GLN A 224 -13.48 8.01 28.25
C GLN A 224 -13.25 9.13 27.22
N MET A 225 -12.77 10.30 27.66
CA MET A 225 -12.50 11.42 26.76
C MET A 225 -11.47 11.04 25.68
N MET A 226 -10.40 10.33 26.06
CA MET A 226 -9.39 9.84 25.12
C MET A 226 -9.97 8.83 24.13
N ALA A 227 -10.81 7.89 24.60
CA ALA A 227 -11.47 6.92 23.73
C ALA A 227 -12.43 7.60 22.73
N GLU A 228 -13.19 8.59 23.17
CA GLU A 228 -14.10 9.36 22.31
C GLU A 228 -13.34 10.18 21.26
N LEU A 229 -12.23 10.81 21.64
CA LEU A 229 -11.35 11.53 20.73
C LEU A 229 -10.78 10.60 19.65
N LEU A 230 -10.25 9.44 20.04
CA LEU A 230 -9.71 8.45 19.10
C LEU A 230 -10.80 7.96 18.14
N ALA A 231 -11.98 7.61 18.66
CA ALA A 231 -13.11 7.20 17.84
C ALA A 231 -13.57 8.31 16.88
N TRP A 232 -13.52 9.58 17.32
CA TRP A 232 -13.81 10.71 16.44
C TRP A 232 -12.76 10.84 15.33
N MET A 233 -11.46 10.73 15.65
CA MET A 233 -10.38 10.78 14.66
C MET A 233 -10.52 9.67 13.61
N GLU A 234 -10.79 8.43 14.05
CA GLU A 234 -10.98 7.28 13.15
C GLU A 234 -12.11 7.49 12.13
N ARG A 235 -13.19 8.17 12.52
CA ARG A 235 -14.32 8.45 11.61
C ARG A 235 -14.03 9.51 10.55
N HIS A 236 -13.02 10.36 10.75
CA HIS A 236 -12.74 11.50 9.87
C HIS A 236 -11.53 11.28 8.94
N VAL A 237 -10.85 10.14 9.04
CA VAL A 237 -9.68 9.79 8.22
C VAL A 237 -10.04 8.83 7.06
N GLY A 238 -11.35 8.64 6.78
CA GLY A 238 -11.86 7.77 5.70
C GLY A 238 -11.89 8.45 4.33
#